data_AF-A0A972X6B8-F1
#
_entry.id   AF-A0A972X6B8-F1
#
_cell.length_a   1.000
_cell.length_b   1.000
_cell.length_c   1.000
_cell.angle_alpha   90.00
_cell.angle_beta   90.00
_cell.angle_gamma   90.00
#
_symmetry.space_group_name_H-M   'P 1'
#
loop_
_entity.id
_entity.type
_entity.pdbx_description
1 polymer ?
#
loop_
_entity_poly.entity_id
_entity_poly.type
_entity_poly.pdbx_seq_one_letter_code
_entity_poly.pdbx_strand_id
1 'polypeptide(L)'
;VNALKPLLEKPNPIPMSRWLTIGRLDAAQWTTPFGGRWQQRGGRIGVTGAGSGFGGRSLCLSRREPPDVPFELAVNVKLNDESGAAGLVFHSDGENRHYGFYPTAGKLRITRFDGPTVFEWKVLHESASPHYRSGDWNRLKVRVEIDRFSCFVNDELFATVDDSRLPSGRVGLAKFRDTEAEFKLFRVGKTLADERPDAELAVRLQEAIGRLPSLEQITPDGIAVLAGDARSAAAAMRERSTDLEKRAVELRLVAADLHTSHVSDQLARICAQGEECDLLKATLLVAQLDDEDLDIDAYVQQVERMAQEIGQSLPEAADESARLAALDKYMFVDNGFHGSRTDYYHRANSHLSRVIDDREGLPITLSILYMELGRRLSLDIVGVGLPGHFVVKHIPKDGEEQMIDVFEGGVRLSRDDAASRVKAITDAELSEEQLRPIGRPQIVRRVLRNLLGIAQESKDREAMLRSLEALVAIEPNDAADRGLLAVVKFETGRRDAAIAELDWFLEHRPPGIDMDVILSLQQRFRTATPPQ
;
A
#
# COMPACT_ATOMS: atom_id res chain seq x y z
N VAL A 1 31.98 43.14 -17.63
CA VAL A 1 33.41 43.42 -17.39
C VAL A 1 33.66 44.30 -16.15
N ASN A 2 32.83 45.32 -15.84
CA ASN A 2 33.02 46.19 -14.65
C ASN A 2 32.95 45.50 -13.27
N ALA A 3 32.30 44.34 -13.15
CA ALA A 3 32.25 43.57 -11.90
C ALA A 3 33.59 42.89 -11.52
N LEU A 4 34.56 42.82 -12.44
CA LEU A 4 35.87 42.21 -12.20
C LEU A 4 36.89 43.19 -11.59
N LYS A 5 36.70 44.51 -11.77
CA LYS A 5 37.64 45.54 -11.25
C LYS A 5 37.85 45.45 -9.72
N PRO A 6 36.80 45.33 -8.88
CA PRO A 6 36.98 45.23 -7.43
C PRO A 6 37.70 43.94 -6.99
N LEU A 7 37.50 42.84 -7.72
CA LEU A 7 38.15 41.54 -7.46
C LEU A 7 39.64 41.55 -7.83
N LEU A 8 40.02 42.35 -8.84
CA LEU A 8 41.41 42.56 -9.25
C LEU A 8 42.15 43.55 -8.34
N GLU A 9 41.45 44.56 -7.81
CA GLU A 9 42.02 45.55 -6.88
C GLU A 9 42.26 44.98 -5.47
N LYS A 10 41.50 43.96 -5.07
CA LYS A 10 41.66 43.24 -3.80
C LYS A 10 41.57 41.72 -4.03
N PRO A 11 42.58 41.09 -4.65
CA PRO A 11 42.58 39.65 -4.81
C PRO A 11 42.54 39.01 -3.42
N ASN A 12 41.71 37.98 -3.24
CA ASN A 12 41.81 37.06 -2.12
C ASN A 12 42.61 35.84 -2.61
N PRO A 13 43.96 35.85 -2.48
CA PRO A 13 44.81 34.82 -3.06
C PRO A 13 44.72 33.55 -2.22
N ILE A 14 43.60 32.84 -2.32
CA ILE A 14 43.51 31.46 -1.89
C ILE A 14 44.04 30.62 -3.06
N PRO A 15 45.15 29.87 -2.88
CA PRO A 15 45.66 28.98 -3.91
C PRO A 15 44.55 28.08 -4.46
N MET A 16 44.52 27.83 -5.78
CA MET A 16 43.52 26.93 -6.38
C MET A 16 43.49 25.55 -5.71
N SER A 17 44.65 25.09 -5.21
CA SER A 17 44.76 23.86 -4.41
C SER A 17 43.92 23.88 -3.11
N ARG A 18 43.70 25.05 -2.52
CA ARG A 18 42.82 25.27 -1.34
C ARG A 18 41.34 25.43 -1.75
N TRP A 19 41.05 25.89 -2.97
CA TRP A 19 39.69 25.89 -3.54
C TRP A 19 39.20 24.47 -3.88
N LEU A 20 40.08 23.65 -4.46
CA LEU A 20 39.81 22.24 -4.80
C LEU A 20 39.62 21.34 -3.57
N THR A 21 39.89 21.84 -2.36
CA THR A 21 39.63 21.14 -1.09
C THR A 21 38.27 21.44 -0.47
N ILE A 22 37.47 22.33 -1.06
CA ILE A 22 36.10 22.58 -0.56
C ILE A 22 35.29 21.29 -0.66
N GLY A 23 34.77 20.83 0.47
CA GLY A 23 34.01 19.58 0.55
C GLY A 23 34.88 18.32 0.60
N ARG A 24 36.21 18.39 0.53
CA ARG A 24 37.07 17.22 0.80
C ARG A 24 37.09 16.92 2.30
N LEU A 25 37.19 15.64 2.65
CA LEU A 25 37.51 15.25 4.02
C LEU A 25 38.81 15.90 4.48
N ASP A 26 38.84 16.33 5.73
CA ASP A 26 40.07 16.76 6.37
C ASP A 26 41.05 15.58 6.48
N ALA A 27 42.09 15.61 5.66
CA ALA A 27 43.12 14.58 5.64
C ALA A 27 43.94 14.52 6.94
N ALA A 28 43.87 15.54 7.82
CA ALA A 28 44.45 15.46 9.16
C ALA A 28 43.60 14.61 10.12
N GLN A 29 42.30 14.44 9.83
CA GLN A 29 41.36 13.69 10.66
C GLN A 29 41.07 12.29 10.10
N TRP A 30 41.10 12.13 8.79
CA TRP A 30 40.61 10.92 8.12
C TRP A 30 41.63 10.30 7.16
N THR A 31 41.48 8.99 6.97
CA THR A 31 42.10 8.21 5.89
C THR A 31 41.02 7.41 5.21
N THR A 32 41.05 7.33 3.88
CA THR A 32 39.98 6.66 3.11
C THR A 32 40.49 5.48 2.30
N PRO A 33 40.76 4.31 2.94
CA PRO A 33 41.05 3.08 2.22
C PRO A 33 39.92 2.67 1.28
N PHE A 34 40.29 2.00 0.19
CA PHE A 34 39.36 1.42 -0.79
C PHE A 34 38.46 2.42 -1.53
N GLY A 35 38.94 3.65 -1.76
CA GLY A 35 38.25 4.60 -2.63
C GLY A 35 36.90 5.07 -2.06
N GLY A 36 35.90 5.24 -2.93
CA GLY A 36 34.64 5.91 -2.59
C GLY A 36 34.79 7.44 -2.56
N ARG A 37 33.72 8.16 -2.91
CA ARG A 37 33.72 9.62 -2.92
C ARG A 37 33.26 10.15 -1.57
N TRP A 38 34.20 10.25 -0.64
CA TRP A 38 33.94 10.84 0.66
C TRP A 38 34.08 12.37 0.64
N GLN A 39 33.11 13.05 1.21
CA GLN A 39 33.05 14.51 1.28
C GLN A 39 32.64 14.99 2.66
N GLN A 40 33.10 16.18 3.07
CA GLN A 40 32.77 16.77 4.37
C GLN A 40 32.25 18.20 4.22
N ARG A 41 31.04 18.47 4.72
CA ARG A 41 30.42 19.81 4.69
C ARG A 41 29.58 20.04 5.95
N GLY A 42 29.81 21.16 6.64
CA GLY A 42 28.99 21.53 7.81
C GLY A 42 28.96 20.49 8.94
N GLY A 43 30.07 19.77 9.16
CA GLY A 43 30.14 18.69 10.16
C GLY A 43 29.47 17.37 9.75
N ARG A 44 28.95 17.28 8.53
CA ARG A 44 28.47 16.03 7.91
C ARG A 44 29.54 15.45 7.01
N ILE A 45 29.60 14.12 6.96
CA ILE A 45 30.42 13.34 6.05
C ILE A 45 29.47 12.58 5.12
N GLY A 46 29.53 12.82 3.82
CA GLY A 46 28.77 12.08 2.80
C GLY A 46 29.66 11.11 2.05
N VAL A 47 29.09 10.00 1.58
CA VAL A 47 29.79 9.05 0.70
C VAL A 47 28.90 8.62 -0.46
N THR A 48 29.48 8.57 -1.66
CA THR A 48 28.85 8.04 -2.88
C THR A 48 29.82 7.20 -3.71
N GLY A 49 29.29 6.37 -4.62
CA GLY A 49 30.03 5.54 -5.58
C GLY A 49 30.78 4.34 -4.96
N ALA A 50 30.81 3.19 -5.62
CA ALA A 50 31.44 1.97 -5.10
C ALA A 50 32.89 2.16 -4.60
N GLY A 51 33.21 1.48 -3.50
CA GLY A 51 34.60 1.28 -3.09
C GLY A 51 35.28 0.18 -3.89
N SER A 52 36.62 0.15 -3.85
CA SER A 52 37.43 -0.86 -4.53
C SER A 52 37.66 -2.13 -3.69
N GLY A 53 37.18 -2.17 -2.45
CA GLY A 53 37.25 -3.34 -1.58
C GLY A 53 36.14 -4.35 -1.86
N PHE A 54 36.26 -5.54 -1.26
CA PHE A 54 35.26 -6.60 -1.39
C PHE A 54 33.84 -6.12 -1.04
N GLY A 55 32.86 -6.52 -1.87
CA GLY A 55 31.47 -6.10 -1.72
C GLY A 55 31.25 -4.60 -1.94
N GLY A 56 32.12 -3.91 -2.67
CA GLY A 56 32.08 -2.46 -2.85
C GLY A 56 32.50 -1.67 -1.61
N ARG A 57 33.25 -2.32 -0.69
CA ARG A 57 33.68 -1.74 0.58
C ARG A 57 34.55 -0.50 0.36
N SER A 58 34.22 0.55 1.09
CA SER A 58 35.03 1.76 1.26
C SER A 58 35.04 2.15 2.74
N LEU A 59 36.20 2.54 3.24
CA LEU A 59 36.38 2.92 4.64
C LEU A 59 36.74 4.41 4.74
N CYS A 60 36.32 5.04 5.83
CA CYS A 60 36.75 6.36 6.26
C CYS A 60 37.19 6.26 7.72
N LEU A 61 38.47 5.98 7.93
CA LEU A 61 39.07 5.70 9.23
C LEU A 61 39.60 6.97 9.89
N SER A 62 39.26 7.15 11.15
CA SER A 62 39.79 8.21 12.00
C SER A 62 41.30 8.03 12.16
N ARG A 63 42.06 9.12 12.06
CA ARG A 63 43.49 9.17 12.41
C ARG A 63 43.73 9.26 13.91
N ARG A 64 42.72 9.64 14.69
CA ARG A 64 42.78 9.59 16.15
C ARG A 64 42.66 8.13 16.60
N GLU A 65 43.63 7.69 17.40
CA GLU A 65 43.61 6.38 18.04
C GLU A 65 42.48 6.28 19.08
N PRO A 66 41.76 5.15 19.14
CA PRO A 66 40.78 4.93 20.19
C PRO A 66 41.48 4.79 21.56
N PRO A 67 40.80 5.12 22.67
CA PRO A 67 41.31 4.83 24.01
C PRO A 67 41.48 3.31 24.23
N ASP A 68 42.25 2.93 25.25
CA ASP A 68 42.30 1.52 25.69
C ASP A 68 40.90 0.99 26.02
N VAL A 69 40.68 -0.31 25.85
CA VAL A 69 39.42 -0.95 26.27
C VAL A 69 39.21 -0.80 27.80
N PRO A 70 37.98 -0.57 28.26
CA PRO A 70 36.78 -0.37 27.46
C PRO A 70 36.71 1.03 26.84
N PHE A 71 36.15 1.12 25.63
CA PHE A 71 35.85 2.38 24.95
C PHE A 71 34.57 2.28 24.12
N GLU A 72 34.03 3.42 23.73
CA GLU A 72 32.82 3.55 22.93
C GLU A 72 33.07 4.41 21.69
N LEU A 73 32.41 4.04 20.59
CA LEU A 73 32.32 4.84 19.38
C LEU A 73 30.87 4.97 18.92
N ALA A 74 30.49 6.13 18.40
CA ALA A 74 29.14 6.37 17.90
C ALA A 74 29.11 7.27 16.66
N VAL A 75 28.07 7.13 15.84
CA VAL A 75 27.78 8.01 14.70
C VAL A 75 26.28 8.04 14.42
N ASN A 76 25.77 9.16 13.92
CA ASN A 76 24.43 9.20 13.33
C ASN A 76 24.58 8.99 11.82
N VAL A 77 23.93 7.96 11.28
CA VAL A 77 23.95 7.58 9.86
C VAL A 77 22.55 7.66 9.27
N LYS A 78 22.45 8.09 8.02
CA LYS A 78 21.23 8.02 7.20
C LYS A 78 21.59 7.45 5.84
N LEU A 79 20.89 6.39 5.43
CA LEU A 79 20.99 5.85 4.07
C LEU A 79 20.07 6.62 3.13
N ASN A 80 20.47 6.78 1.88
CA ASN A 80 19.58 7.30 0.83
C ASN A 80 18.52 6.25 0.45
N ASP A 81 18.91 4.98 0.46
CA ASP A 81 18.05 3.83 0.19
C ASP A 81 18.49 2.60 1.01
N GLU A 82 17.53 1.76 1.39
CA GLU A 82 17.75 0.61 2.27
C GLU A 82 18.40 -0.59 1.57
N SER A 83 18.47 -0.63 0.24
CA SER A 83 19.20 -1.68 -0.47
C SER A 83 20.69 -1.64 -0.17
N GLY A 84 21.22 -0.51 0.32
CA GLY A 84 22.62 -0.30 0.66
C GLY A 84 23.07 -0.82 2.03
N ALA A 85 24.29 -0.47 2.43
CA ALA A 85 24.85 -0.71 3.76
C ALA A 85 25.95 0.31 4.10
N ALA A 86 25.81 0.99 5.23
CA ALA A 86 26.80 1.95 5.73
C ALA A 86 26.69 2.15 7.25
N GLY A 87 27.80 2.30 7.96
CA GLY A 87 27.80 2.44 9.42
C GLY A 87 29.20 2.50 10.02
N LEU A 88 29.39 1.86 11.17
CA LEU A 88 30.63 1.90 11.95
C LEU A 88 31.60 0.78 11.56
N VAL A 89 32.89 1.10 11.69
CA VAL A 89 34.01 0.14 11.64
C VAL A 89 34.91 0.34 12.87
N PHE A 90 35.40 -0.76 13.43
CA PHE A 90 36.31 -0.78 14.58
C PHE A 90 37.27 -1.96 14.52
N HIS A 91 38.38 -1.86 15.25
CA HIS A 91 39.52 -2.79 15.18
C HIS A 91 40.01 -3.00 13.73
N SER A 92 40.04 -1.91 12.95
CA SER A 92 40.54 -1.94 11.58
C SER A 92 42.06 -1.87 11.54
N ASP A 93 42.68 -2.78 10.80
CA ASP A 93 44.11 -2.72 10.46
C ASP A 93 44.42 -1.61 9.43
N GLY A 94 43.40 -1.02 8.81
CA GLY A 94 43.57 -0.10 7.68
C GLY A 94 43.43 -0.72 6.31
N GLU A 95 43.38 -2.04 6.29
CA GLU A 95 43.29 -2.87 5.12
C GLU A 95 42.01 -3.69 5.25
N ASN A 96 42.11 -5.01 5.17
CA ASN A 96 40.96 -5.87 4.96
C ASN A 96 40.34 -6.43 6.24
N ARG A 97 41.01 -6.26 7.39
CA ARG A 97 40.56 -6.85 8.66
C ARG A 97 39.90 -5.80 9.53
N HIS A 98 38.64 -6.02 9.88
CA HIS A 98 37.89 -5.15 10.78
C HIS A 98 36.56 -5.77 11.20
N TYR A 99 35.96 -5.26 12.27
CA TYR A 99 34.54 -5.45 12.55
C TYR A 99 33.70 -4.36 11.89
N GLY A 100 32.42 -4.63 11.66
CA GLY A 100 31.47 -3.66 11.13
C GLY A 100 30.10 -3.79 11.76
N PHE A 101 29.45 -2.65 12.02
CA PHE A 101 28.08 -2.58 12.50
C PHE A 101 27.30 -1.53 11.70
N TYR A 102 26.26 -1.96 10.98
CA TYR A 102 25.56 -1.10 10.02
C TYR A 102 24.16 -1.64 9.66
N PRO A 103 23.23 -0.75 9.28
CA PRO A 103 22.01 -1.14 8.58
C PRO A 103 22.28 -1.70 7.19
N THR A 104 21.41 -2.61 6.76
CA THR A 104 21.43 -3.24 5.44
C THR A 104 20.09 -3.91 5.15
N ALA A 105 19.45 -3.60 4.03
CA ALA A 105 18.19 -4.22 3.59
C ALA A 105 17.10 -4.20 4.69
N GLY A 106 16.92 -3.06 5.36
CA GLY A 106 15.95 -2.88 6.45
C GLY A 106 16.27 -3.61 7.77
N LYS A 107 17.43 -4.27 7.87
CA LYS A 107 17.92 -4.94 9.09
C LYS A 107 19.21 -4.31 9.60
N LEU A 108 19.63 -4.69 10.79
CA LEU A 108 20.96 -4.38 11.31
C LEU A 108 21.86 -5.60 11.23
N ARG A 109 23.12 -5.38 10.89
CA ARG A 109 24.11 -6.44 10.71
C ARG A 109 25.40 -6.12 11.45
N ILE A 110 25.92 -7.14 12.15
CA ILE A 110 27.25 -7.15 12.73
C ILE A 110 28.10 -8.14 11.93
N THR A 111 29.27 -7.70 11.50
CA THR A 111 30.16 -8.50 10.66
C THR A 111 31.60 -8.45 11.15
N ARG A 112 32.36 -9.49 10.80
CA ARG A 112 33.82 -9.51 10.86
C ARG A 112 34.37 -9.78 9.47
N PHE A 113 35.38 -9.02 9.08
CA PHE A 113 36.21 -9.28 7.92
C PHE A 113 37.58 -9.73 8.41
N ASP A 114 37.99 -10.92 8.00
CA ASP A 114 39.29 -11.53 8.26
C ASP A 114 40.26 -11.35 7.07
N GLY A 115 39.76 -10.89 5.91
CA GLY A 115 40.52 -10.74 4.67
C GLY A 115 39.74 -10.08 3.51
N PRO A 116 40.30 -10.06 2.29
CA PRO A 116 39.72 -9.36 1.13
C PRO A 116 38.67 -10.18 0.36
N THR A 117 38.26 -11.35 0.82
CA THR A 117 37.36 -12.24 0.06
C THR A 117 36.06 -12.56 0.80
N VAL A 118 35.07 -13.07 0.06
CA VAL A 118 33.78 -13.52 0.63
C VAL A 118 33.95 -14.65 1.65
N PHE A 119 34.96 -15.51 1.48
CA PHE A 119 35.22 -16.64 2.38
C PHE A 119 35.80 -16.19 3.73
N GLU A 120 36.33 -14.98 3.78
CA GLU A 120 36.92 -14.35 4.97
C GLU A 120 35.98 -13.29 5.55
N TRP A 121 34.71 -13.33 5.18
CA TRP A 121 33.66 -12.47 5.71
C TRP A 121 32.68 -13.32 6.52
N LYS A 122 32.40 -12.87 7.75
CA LYS A 122 31.45 -13.54 8.65
C LYS A 122 30.38 -12.57 9.12
N VAL A 123 29.12 -12.98 9.00
CA VAL A 123 27.99 -12.34 9.68
C VAL A 123 27.94 -12.92 11.08
N LEU A 124 28.19 -12.07 12.10
CA LEU A 124 28.16 -12.48 13.51
C LEU A 124 26.75 -12.40 14.07
N HIS A 125 25.96 -11.42 13.61
CA HIS A 125 24.56 -11.27 13.97
C HIS A 125 23.82 -10.48 12.88
N GLU A 126 22.57 -10.86 12.59
CA GLU A 126 21.67 -10.11 11.72
C GLU A 126 20.22 -10.32 12.18
N SER A 127 19.50 -9.23 12.39
CA SER A 127 18.08 -9.26 12.74
C SER A 127 17.44 -7.90 12.46
N ALA A 128 16.11 -7.87 12.37
CA ALA A 128 15.37 -6.61 12.37
C ALA A 128 15.38 -6.02 13.80
N SER A 129 15.41 -4.70 13.91
CA SER A 129 15.25 -4.00 15.19
C SER A 129 14.06 -3.05 15.09
N PRO A 130 13.12 -3.08 16.05
CA PRO A 130 12.01 -2.11 16.09
C PRO A 130 12.51 -0.68 16.32
N HIS A 131 13.74 -0.53 16.79
CA HIS A 131 14.35 0.76 17.08
C HIS A 131 15.09 1.35 15.88
N TYR A 132 15.28 0.61 14.78
CA TYR A 132 15.85 1.14 13.54
C TYR A 132 14.79 1.89 12.72
N ARG A 133 15.14 3.10 12.25
CA ARG A 133 14.25 4.01 11.53
C ARG A 133 14.68 4.10 10.06
N SER A 134 14.07 3.28 9.21
CA SER A 134 14.33 3.27 7.75
C SER A 134 14.19 4.66 7.13
N GLY A 135 15.13 5.05 6.27
CA GLY A 135 15.11 6.36 5.59
C GLY A 135 15.34 7.59 6.47
N ASP A 136 15.61 7.44 7.77
CA ASP A 136 15.90 8.54 8.70
C ASP A 136 17.26 8.38 9.39
N TRP A 137 17.64 9.37 10.19
CA TRP A 137 18.86 9.35 10.99
C TRP A 137 18.79 8.31 12.11
N ASN A 138 19.78 7.42 12.15
CA ASN A 138 19.94 6.42 13.19
C ASN A 138 21.29 6.60 13.89
N ARG A 139 21.30 6.64 15.21
CA ARG A 139 22.52 6.63 16.03
C ARG A 139 23.00 5.20 16.20
N LEU A 140 24.15 4.86 15.64
CA LEU A 140 24.83 3.60 15.90
C LEU A 140 25.88 3.86 16.98
N LYS A 141 25.92 3.01 18.01
CA LYS A 141 26.96 3.03 19.05
C LYS A 141 27.51 1.63 19.25
N VAL A 142 28.81 1.53 19.48
CA VAL A 142 29.49 0.27 19.81
C VAL A 142 30.31 0.51 21.07
N ARG A 143 30.18 -0.39 22.05
CA ARG A 143 31.01 -0.46 23.24
C ARG A 143 31.94 -1.66 23.11
N VAL A 144 33.24 -1.42 23.10
CA VAL A 144 34.26 -2.43 22.93
C VAL A 144 34.92 -2.73 24.26
N GLU A 145 34.99 -4.02 24.61
CA GLU A 145 35.59 -4.55 25.83
C GLU A 145 36.68 -5.58 25.46
N ILE A 146 37.28 -6.26 26.45
CA ILE A 146 38.43 -7.15 26.22
C ILE A 146 38.05 -8.40 25.41
N ASP A 147 36.93 -9.02 25.74
CA ASP A 147 36.48 -10.31 25.19
C ASP A 147 35.21 -10.20 24.34
N ARG A 148 34.57 -9.03 24.33
CA ARG A 148 33.25 -8.81 23.73
C ARG A 148 33.07 -7.37 23.25
N PHE A 149 31.99 -7.15 22.50
CA PHE A 149 31.49 -5.82 22.22
C PHE A 149 29.96 -5.80 22.15
N SER A 150 29.37 -4.66 22.50
CA SER A 150 27.92 -4.44 22.46
C SER A 150 27.57 -3.36 21.45
N CYS A 151 26.63 -3.66 20.55
CA CYS A 151 26.14 -2.76 19.52
C CYS A 151 24.77 -2.22 19.91
N PHE A 152 24.54 -0.92 19.72
CA PHE A 152 23.31 -0.22 20.05
C PHE A 152 22.82 0.57 18.85
N VAL A 153 21.51 0.57 18.63
CA VAL A 153 20.84 1.43 17.64
C VAL A 153 19.88 2.35 18.37
N ASN A 154 19.99 3.66 18.15
CA ASN A 154 19.17 4.67 18.83
C ASN A 154 19.15 4.47 20.35
N ASP A 155 20.34 4.19 20.90
CA ASP A 155 20.63 3.91 22.32
C ASP A 155 19.99 2.63 22.91
N GLU A 156 19.28 1.84 22.11
CA GLU A 156 18.77 0.53 22.49
C GLU A 156 19.77 -0.57 22.14
N LEU A 157 20.01 -1.50 23.08
CA LEU A 157 20.93 -2.62 22.88
C LEU A 157 20.40 -3.50 21.74
N PHE A 158 21.18 -3.60 20.66
CA PHE A 158 20.85 -4.48 19.54
C PHE A 158 21.37 -5.89 19.77
N ALA A 159 22.67 -6.03 20.08
CA ALA A 159 23.28 -7.31 20.39
C ALA A 159 24.61 -7.14 21.12
N THR A 160 24.96 -8.12 21.94
CA THR A 160 26.31 -8.32 22.48
C THR A 160 26.94 -9.52 21.79
N VAL A 161 28.20 -9.38 21.39
CA VAL A 161 28.95 -10.40 20.66
C VAL A 161 30.24 -10.71 21.41
N ASP A 162 30.40 -11.96 21.83
CA ASP A 162 31.62 -12.48 22.44
C ASP A 162 32.61 -12.94 21.35
N ASP A 163 33.28 -11.99 20.69
CA ASP A 163 34.34 -12.26 19.71
C ASP A 163 35.48 -11.23 19.84
N SER A 164 36.69 -11.71 20.11
CA SER A 164 37.92 -10.92 20.29
C SER A 164 39.04 -11.29 19.32
N ARG A 165 38.67 -11.87 18.15
CA ARG A 165 39.65 -12.42 17.20
C ARG A 165 40.48 -11.37 16.48
N LEU A 166 39.96 -10.15 16.32
CA LEU A 166 40.72 -9.06 15.72
C LEU A 166 41.45 -8.25 16.80
N PRO A 167 42.74 -7.94 16.59
CA PRO A 167 43.50 -7.12 17.52
C PRO A 167 42.96 -5.68 17.57
N SER A 168 43.39 -4.92 18.57
CA SER A 168 43.14 -3.48 18.64
C SER A 168 43.54 -2.80 17.32
N GLY A 169 42.72 -1.87 16.86
CA GLY A 169 42.97 -1.16 15.62
C GLY A 169 42.16 0.13 15.50
N ARG A 170 42.15 0.70 14.30
CA ARG A 170 41.48 1.97 14.02
C ARG A 170 39.95 1.85 14.02
N VAL A 171 39.32 3.00 14.20
CA VAL A 171 37.86 3.17 14.20
C VAL A 171 37.43 4.16 13.13
N GLY A 172 36.19 4.08 12.67
CA GLY A 172 35.69 5.02 11.68
C GLY A 172 34.35 4.62 11.09
N LEU A 173 34.18 4.97 9.82
CA LEU A 173 32.98 4.73 9.04
C LEU A 173 33.27 3.73 7.92
N ALA A 174 32.26 2.96 7.55
CA ALA A 174 32.32 2.04 6.43
C ALA A 174 31.06 2.17 5.58
N LYS A 175 31.21 1.87 4.29
CA LYS A 175 30.10 1.67 3.38
C LYS A 175 30.41 0.54 2.42
N PHE A 176 29.37 -0.08 1.87
CA PHE A 176 29.48 -1.20 0.95
C PHE A 176 28.63 -0.95 -0.29
N ARG A 177 28.85 -1.69 -1.36
CA ARG A 177 28.12 -1.60 -2.64
C ARG A 177 28.09 -0.15 -3.17
N ASP A 178 27.06 0.20 -3.93
CA ASP A 178 26.81 1.56 -4.41
C ASP A 178 26.05 2.44 -3.42
N THR A 179 26.08 2.09 -2.13
CA THR A 179 25.38 2.85 -1.07
C THR A 179 25.79 4.32 -1.08
N GLU A 180 24.78 5.18 -1.06
CA GLU A 180 24.89 6.57 -0.72
C GLU A 180 24.42 6.78 0.72
N ALA A 181 25.26 7.42 1.54
CA ALA A 181 24.95 7.63 2.94
C ALA A 181 25.54 8.95 3.45
N GLU A 182 24.88 9.50 4.45
CA GLU A 182 25.38 10.64 5.21
C GLU A 182 25.63 10.25 6.66
N PHE A 183 26.68 10.82 7.23
CA PHE A 183 27.12 10.63 8.59
C PHE A 183 27.26 11.98 9.29
N LYS A 184 26.94 12.04 10.58
CA LYS A 184 27.21 13.21 11.43
C LYS A 184 27.52 12.75 12.84
N LEU A 185 28.14 13.64 13.62
CA LEU A 185 28.39 13.42 15.04
C LEU A 185 29.20 12.13 15.35
N PHE A 186 30.21 11.81 14.53
CA PHE A 186 31.15 10.74 14.87
C PHE A 186 31.91 11.08 16.16
N ARG A 187 31.92 10.17 17.13
CA ARG A 187 32.56 10.33 18.45
C ARG A 187 33.24 9.04 18.89
N VAL A 188 34.33 9.20 19.65
CA VAL A 188 35.08 8.10 20.29
C VAL A 188 35.49 8.58 21.68
N GLY A 189 35.31 7.74 22.71
CA GLY A 189 35.66 8.08 24.09
C GLY A 189 35.62 6.86 25.01
N LYS A 190 36.00 7.01 26.28
CA LYS A 190 35.87 5.93 27.29
C LYS A 190 34.39 5.59 27.55
N THR A 191 33.54 6.61 27.54
CA THR A 191 32.09 6.50 27.65
C THR A 191 31.48 7.67 26.87
N LEU A 192 30.41 7.40 26.12
CA LEU A 192 29.65 8.38 25.37
C LEU A 192 28.25 8.48 25.99
N ALA A 193 27.78 9.70 26.23
CA ALA A 193 26.44 9.92 26.74
C ALA A 193 25.38 9.40 25.75
N ASP A 194 24.28 8.89 26.28
CA ASP A 194 23.09 8.58 25.49
C ASP A 194 22.47 9.88 24.96
N GLU A 195 21.96 9.82 23.73
CA GLU A 195 21.16 10.89 23.13
C GLU A 195 19.68 10.73 23.48
N ARG A 196 19.29 9.57 24.03
CA ARG A 196 17.99 9.38 24.64
C ARG A 196 17.87 10.27 25.89
N PRO A 197 16.78 11.04 26.03
CA PRO A 197 16.44 11.63 27.32
C PRO A 197 16.27 10.51 28.35
N ASP A 198 16.68 10.75 29.59
CA ASP A 198 16.35 9.83 30.68
C ASP A 198 14.81 9.65 30.79
N ALA A 199 14.36 8.58 31.44
CA ALA A 199 12.94 8.24 31.48
C ALA A 199 12.06 9.36 32.04
N GLU A 200 12.57 10.14 32.99
CA GLU A 200 11.87 11.27 33.59
C GLU A 200 11.72 12.42 32.58
N LEU A 201 12.79 12.78 31.90
CA LEU A 201 12.81 13.79 30.84
C LEU A 201 11.95 13.35 29.64
N ALA A 202 11.96 12.07 29.29
CA ALA A 202 11.14 11.52 28.20
C ALA A 202 9.64 11.67 28.49
N VAL A 203 9.19 11.26 29.68
CA VAL A 203 7.79 11.42 30.11
C VAL A 203 7.41 12.90 30.14
N ARG A 204 8.28 13.75 30.72
CA ARG A 204 8.03 15.20 30.79
C ARG A 204 7.93 15.84 29.40
N LEU A 205 8.79 15.46 28.46
CA LEU A 205 8.73 15.93 27.07
C LEU A 205 7.46 15.43 26.37
N GLN A 206 7.06 14.18 26.58
CA GLN A 206 5.84 13.63 25.98
C GLN A 206 4.58 14.34 26.50
N GLU A 207 4.49 14.60 27.80
CA GLU A 207 3.40 15.41 28.38
C GLU A 207 3.41 16.84 27.86
N ALA A 208 4.59 17.48 27.82
CA ALA A 208 4.72 18.85 27.35
C ALA A 208 4.32 18.98 25.87
N ILE A 209 4.79 18.05 25.02
CA ILE A 209 4.44 17.97 23.59
C ILE A 209 2.94 17.71 23.42
N GLY A 210 2.35 16.82 24.22
CA GLY A 210 0.92 16.52 24.18
C GLY A 210 0.02 17.70 24.58
N ARG A 211 0.55 18.66 25.34
CA ARG A 211 -0.16 19.89 25.75
C ARG A 211 0.16 21.09 24.86
N LEU A 212 1.01 20.93 23.84
CA LEU A 212 1.30 22.04 22.93
C LEU A 212 0.01 22.45 22.22
N PRO A 213 -0.27 23.75 22.16
CA PRO A 213 -1.38 24.24 21.37
C PRO A 213 -1.06 24.09 19.88
N SER A 214 -2.02 24.41 19.02
CA SER A 214 -1.78 24.43 17.57
C SER A 214 -0.66 25.42 17.22
N LEU A 215 -0.09 25.27 16.02
CA LEU A 215 0.93 26.20 15.51
C LEU A 215 0.47 27.66 15.55
N GLU A 216 -0.83 27.92 15.34
CA GLU A 216 -1.42 29.27 15.38
C GLU A 216 -1.42 29.88 16.79
N GLN A 217 -1.46 29.04 17.81
CA GLN A 217 -1.60 29.43 19.22
C GLN A 217 -0.29 29.30 20.00
N ILE A 218 0.78 28.79 19.37
CA ILE A 218 2.06 28.60 20.05
C ILE A 218 2.71 29.95 20.35
N THR A 219 3.11 30.15 21.60
CA THR A 219 3.79 31.37 22.05
C THR A 219 5.28 31.10 22.27
N PRO A 220 6.14 32.14 22.26
CA PRO A 220 7.54 31.99 22.64
C PRO A 220 7.73 31.35 24.02
N ASP A 221 6.86 31.63 24.99
CA ASP A 221 6.89 31.02 26.32
C ASP A 221 6.53 29.52 26.27
N GLY A 222 5.58 29.12 25.41
CA GLY A 222 5.26 27.72 25.17
C GLY A 222 6.43 26.93 24.56
N ILE A 223 7.26 27.59 23.73
CA ILE A 223 8.49 27.01 23.17
C ILE A 223 9.61 26.97 24.22
N ALA A 224 9.69 27.98 25.10
CA ALA A 224 10.71 28.07 26.13
C ALA A 224 10.70 26.87 27.10
N VAL A 225 9.51 26.33 27.40
CA VAL A 225 9.34 25.09 28.21
C VAL A 225 10.10 23.90 27.61
N LEU A 226 10.29 23.87 26.28
CA LEU A 226 10.97 22.81 25.55
C LEU A 226 12.44 23.15 25.22
N ALA A 227 12.85 24.40 25.44
CA ALA A 227 14.18 24.90 25.07
C ALA A 227 15.31 24.39 26.00
N GLY A 228 14.97 23.92 27.22
CA GLY A 228 15.95 23.37 28.17
C GLY A 228 16.75 22.17 27.63
N ASP A 229 16.15 21.42 26.70
CA ASP A 229 16.85 20.43 25.87
C ASP A 229 16.25 20.39 24.46
N ALA A 230 16.54 21.43 23.68
CA ALA A 230 15.99 21.61 22.33
C ALA A 230 16.26 20.43 21.38
N ARG A 231 17.35 19.67 21.58
CA ARG A 231 17.67 18.52 20.72
C ARG A 231 16.79 17.33 21.05
N SER A 232 16.65 16.99 22.33
CA SER A 232 15.76 15.91 22.78
C SER A 232 14.30 16.24 22.50
N ALA A 233 13.88 17.49 22.72
CA ALA A 233 12.53 17.94 22.38
C ALA A 233 12.23 17.83 20.88
N ALA A 234 13.15 18.27 20.01
CA ALA A 234 12.98 18.15 18.56
C ALA A 234 13.01 16.70 18.04
N ALA A 235 13.72 15.81 18.74
CA ALA A 235 13.69 14.37 18.45
C ALA A 235 12.32 13.77 18.83
N ALA A 236 11.84 14.05 20.04
CA ALA A 236 10.55 13.57 20.54
C ALA A 236 9.37 14.09 19.70
N MET A 237 9.41 15.33 19.22
CA MET A 237 8.38 15.86 18.31
C MET A 237 8.33 15.12 16.97
N ARG A 238 9.48 14.79 16.38
CA ARG A 238 9.53 14.05 15.11
C ARG A 238 8.98 12.64 15.27
N GLU A 239 9.33 11.96 16.36
CA GLU A 239 8.78 10.65 16.69
C GLU A 239 7.26 10.72 16.87
N ARG A 240 6.76 11.70 17.63
CA ARG A 240 5.32 11.93 17.77
C ARG A 240 4.63 12.24 16.45
N SER A 241 5.25 13.01 15.56
CA SER A 241 4.72 13.29 14.21
C SER A 241 4.56 12.01 13.42
N THR A 242 5.61 11.17 13.37
CA THR A 242 5.58 9.87 12.70
C THR A 242 4.48 8.96 13.27
N ASP A 243 4.32 8.91 14.59
CA ASP A 243 3.27 8.11 15.23
C ASP A 243 1.86 8.63 14.90
N LEU A 244 1.68 9.95 14.88
CA LEU A 244 0.41 10.57 14.50
C LEU A 244 0.08 10.34 13.02
N GLU A 245 1.07 10.38 12.13
CA GLU A 245 0.91 10.07 10.70
C GLU A 245 0.50 8.60 10.49
N LYS A 246 1.17 7.66 11.16
CA LYS A 246 0.77 6.24 11.17
C LYS A 246 -0.66 6.06 11.67
N ARG A 247 -1.00 6.71 12.79
CA ARG A 247 -2.34 6.63 13.36
C ARG A 247 -3.40 7.24 12.44
N ALA A 248 -3.07 8.31 11.71
CA ALA A 248 -3.96 8.89 10.72
C ALA A 248 -4.23 7.93 9.54
N VAL A 249 -3.22 7.17 9.09
CA VAL A 249 -3.42 6.12 8.08
C VAL A 249 -4.34 5.02 8.61
N GLU A 250 -4.10 4.51 9.82
CA GLU A 250 -4.97 3.51 10.44
C GLU A 250 -6.43 3.98 10.55
N LEU A 251 -6.65 5.23 10.99
CA LEU A 251 -8.00 5.78 11.12
C LEU A 251 -8.73 5.89 9.77
N ARG A 252 -8.01 6.19 8.68
CA ARG A 252 -8.60 6.20 7.33
C ARG A 252 -9.00 4.79 6.88
N LEU A 253 -8.17 3.78 7.16
CA LEU A 253 -8.52 2.39 6.85
C LEU A 253 -9.73 1.93 7.67
N VAL A 254 -9.79 2.27 8.96
CA VAL A 254 -10.96 1.96 9.80
C VAL A 254 -12.23 2.66 9.30
N ALA A 255 -12.13 3.91 8.84
CA ALA A 255 -13.26 4.61 8.25
C ALA A 255 -13.74 3.92 6.96
N ALA A 256 -12.81 3.50 6.08
CA ALA A 256 -13.12 2.75 4.87
C ALA A 256 -13.76 1.38 5.19
N ASP A 257 -13.30 0.68 6.22
CA ASP A 257 -13.89 -0.58 6.70
C ASP A 257 -15.32 -0.36 7.23
N LEU A 258 -15.54 0.71 8.00
CA LEU A 258 -16.87 1.08 8.50
C LEU A 258 -17.83 1.37 7.35
N HIS A 259 -17.39 2.14 6.36
CA HIS A 259 -18.17 2.43 5.14
C HIS A 259 -18.52 1.16 4.39
N THR A 260 -17.52 0.31 4.11
CA THR A 260 -17.70 -0.97 3.42
C THR A 260 -18.68 -1.88 4.14
N SER A 261 -18.56 -2.01 5.47
CA SER A 261 -19.49 -2.77 6.28
C SER A 261 -20.91 -2.20 6.21
N HIS A 262 -21.07 -0.87 6.30
CA HIS A 262 -22.37 -0.23 6.22
C HIS A 262 -23.08 -0.49 4.89
N VAL A 263 -22.37 -0.29 3.78
CA VAL A 263 -22.89 -0.51 2.43
C VAL A 263 -23.19 -2.00 2.19
N SER A 264 -22.31 -2.89 2.66
CA SER A 264 -22.51 -4.35 2.57
C SER A 264 -23.76 -4.82 3.32
N ASP A 265 -24.03 -4.27 4.50
CA ASP A 265 -25.26 -4.55 5.26
C ASP A 265 -26.52 -4.03 4.55
N GLN A 266 -26.43 -2.91 3.84
CA GLN A 266 -27.53 -2.42 3.00
C GLN A 266 -27.76 -3.33 1.78
N LEU A 267 -26.69 -3.75 1.10
CA LEU A 267 -26.75 -4.70 -0.01
C LEU A 267 -27.38 -6.02 0.42
N ALA A 268 -26.94 -6.60 1.54
CA ALA A 268 -27.50 -7.83 2.09
C ALA A 268 -29.01 -7.72 2.35
N ARG A 269 -29.45 -6.61 2.97
CA ARG A 269 -30.87 -6.37 3.26
C ARG A 269 -31.73 -6.21 2.01
N ILE A 270 -31.23 -5.56 0.96
CA ILE A 270 -31.95 -5.40 -0.30
C ILE A 270 -31.98 -6.73 -1.06
N CYS A 271 -30.85 -7.44 -1.15
CA CYS A 271 -30.77 -8.73 -1.81
C CYS A 271 -31.59 -9.84 -1.12
N ALA A 272 -31.77 -9.76 0.20
CA ALA A 272 -32.60 -10.71 0.96
C ALA A 272 -34.09 -10.69 0.56
N GLN A 273 -34.53 -9.68 -0.21
CA GLN A 273 -35.89 -9.58 -0.73
C GLN A 273 -36.12 -10.48 -1.96
N GLY A 274 -35.10 -11.23 -2.42
CA GLY A 274 -35.24 -12.13 -3.57
C GLY A 274 -35.54 -11.37 -4.85
N GLU A 275 -36.60 -11.75 -5.57
CA GLU A 275 -36.99 -11.08 -6.82
C GLU A 275 -37.59 -9.68 -6.62
N GLU A 276 -38.02 -9.33 -5.39
CA GLU A 276 -38.46 -7.98 -5.04
C GLU A 276 -37.28 -7.03 -4.77
N CYS A 277 -36.03 -7.53 -4.82
CA CYS A 277 -34.81 -6.74 -4.70
C CYS A 277 -34.84 -5.52 -5.65
N ASP A 278 -34.65 -4.31 -5.10
CA ASP A 278 -34.46 -3.09 -5.88
C ASP A 278 -33.08 -3.14 -6.56
N LEU A 279 -33.06 -3.64 -7.79
CA LEU A 279 -31.83 -3.89 -8.54
C LEU A 279 -31.10 -2.58 -8.87
N LEU A 280 -31.83 -1.50 -9.17
CA LEU A 280 -31.24 -0.17 -9.37
C LEU A 280 -30.50 0.28 -8.11
N LYS A 281 -31.17 0.28 -6.96
CA LYS A 281 -30.56 0.72 -5.71
C LYS A 281 -29.40 -0.18 -5.29
N ALA A 282 -29.55 -1.50 -5.40
CA ALA A 282 -28.49 -2.44 -5.07
C ALA A 282 -27.25 -2.24 -5.93
N THR A 283 -27.39 -2.02 -7.24
CA THR A 283 -26.23 -1.82 -8.12
C THR A 283 -25.60 -0.44 -7.99
N LEU A 284 -26.35 0.58 -7.57
CA LEU A 284 -25.78 1.87 -7.15
C LEU A 284 -25.02 1.74 -5.81
N LEU A 285 -25.50 0.94 -4.86
CA LEU A 285 -24.74 0.63 -3.63
C LEU A 285 -23.44 -0.11 -3.91
N VAL A 286 -23.40 -0.98 -4.93
CA VAL A 286 -22.13 -1.59 -5.38
C VAL A 286 -21.12 -0.51 -5.80
N ALA A 287 -21.55 0.52 -6.53
CA ALA A 287 -20.67 1.63 -6.88
C ALA A 287 -20.25 2.45 -5.65
N GLN A 288 -21.15 2.61 -4.67
CA GLN A 288 -20.88 3.36 -3.43
C GLN A 288 -19.79 2.69 -2.57
N LEU A 289 -19.53 1.39 -2.69
CA LEU A 289 -18.37 0.75 -2.04
C LEU A 289 -17.06 1.45 -2.40
N ASP A 290 -16.95 1.98 -3.61
CA ASP A 290 -15.75 2.61 -4.16
C ASP A 290 -15.82 4.13 -4.20
N ASP A 291 -17.01 4.70 -4.03
CA ASP A 291 -17.30 6.14 -4.04
C ASP A 291 -18.23 6.48 -2.86
N GLU A 292 -17.63 6.82 -1.71
CA GLU A 292 -18.34 7.09 -0.45
C GLU A 292 -19.34 8.27 -0.57
N ASP A 293 -19.04 9.23 -1.44
CA ASP A 293 -19.84 10.45 -1.62
C ASP A 293 -20.98 10.28 -2.64
N LEU A 294 -21.17 9.07 -3.20
CA LEU A 294 -22.18 8.81 -4.21
C LEU A 294 -23.62 9.03 -3.68
N ASP A 295 -24.33 10.00 -4.28
CA ASP A 295 -25.75 10.26 -3.99
C ASP A 295 -26.65 9.29 -4.75
N ILE A 296 -27.01 8.19 -4.10
CA ILE A 296 -27.88 7.14 -4.64
C ILE A 296 -29.24 7.70 -5.10
N ASP A 297 -29.84 8.60 -4.32
CA ASP A 297 -31.19 9.10 -4.60
C ASP A 297 -31.21 10.00 -5.83
N ALA A 298 -30.12 10.75 -6.09
CA ALA A 298 -29.97 11.52 -7.32
C ALA A 298 -30.01 10.64 -8.58
N TYR A 299 -29.30 9.50 -8.58
CA TYR A 299 -29.30 8.56 -9.70
C TYR A 299 -30.63 7.81 -9.83
N VAL A 300 -31.28 7.46 -8.73
CA VAL A 300 -32.64 6.89 -8.77
C VAL A 300 -33.59 7.87 -9.46
N GLN A 301 -33.60 9.14 -9.05
CA GLN A 301 -34.42 10.17 -9.69
C GLN A 301 -34.05 10.41 -11.16
N GLN A 302 -32.78 10.24 -11.53
CA GLN A 302 -32.33 10.34 -12.92
C GLN A 302 -32.94 9.24 -13.78
N VAL A 303 -32.93 7.99 -13.31
CA VAL A 303 -33.58 6.87 -14.03
C VAL A 303 -35.10 7.07 -14.12
N GLU A 304 -35.75 7.63 -13.08
CA GLU A 304 -37.16 8.01 -13.15
C GLU A 304 -37.42 9.06 -14.24
N ARG A 305 -36.58 10.11 -14.34
CA ARG A 305 -36.69 11.13 -15.40
C ARG A 305 -36.50 10.52 -16.79
N MET A 306 -35.50 9.66 -16.97
CA MET A 306 -35.28 8.96 -18.24
C MET A 306 -36.52 8.15 -18.66
N ALA A 307 -37.14 7.41 -17.74
CA ALA A 307 -38.36 6.66 -18.03
C ALA A 307 -39.55 7.58 -18.37
N GLN A 308 -39.69 8.72 -17.69
CA GLN A 308 -40.72 9.72 -17.99
C GLN A 308 -40.54 10.33 -19.39
N GLU A 309 -39.30 10.65 -19.78
CA GLU A 309 -38.98 11.18 -21.11
C GLU A 309 -39.36 10.17 -22.22
N ILE A 310 -39.05 8.88 -22.01
CA ILE A 310 -39.49 7.82 -22.93
C ILE A 310 -41.02 7.76 -22.99
N GLY A 311 -41.68 7.78 -21.83
CA GLY A 311 -43.14 7.74 -21.71
C GLY A 311 -43.84 8.89 -22.45
N GLN A 312 -43.30 10.10 -22.40
CA GLN A 312 -43.85 11.28 -23.09
C GLN A 312 -43.75 11.20 -24.61
N SER A 313 -42.84 10.39 -25.15
CA SER A 313 -42.71 10.17 -26.59
C SER A 313 -43.72 9.18 -27.16
N LEU A 314 -44.40 8.41 -26.29
CA LEU A 314 -45.29 7.32 -26.67
C LEU A 314 -46.75 7.80 -26.84
N PRO A 315 -47.49 7.23 -27.81
CA PRO A 315 -48.95 7.39 -27.85
C PRO A 315 -49.62 6.83 -26.57
N GLU A 316 -50.76 7.40 -26.19
CA GLU A 316 -51.50 7.02 -24.97
C GLU A 316 -51.87 5.52 -24.90
N ALA A 317 -52.06 4.87 -26.05
CA ALA A 317 -52.36 3.45 -26.19
C ALA A 317 -51.21 2.63 -26.80
N ALA A 318 -49.95 3.00 -26.53
CA ALA A 318 -48.79 2.26 -27.02
C ALA A 318 -48.75 0.81 -26.50
N ASP A 319 -48.61 -0.14 -27.42
CA ASP A 319 -48.39 -1.55 -27.12
C ASP A 319 -46.94 -1.82 -26.66
N GLU A 320 -46.66 -3.05 -26.23
CA GLU A 320 -45.33 -3.43 -25.72
C GLU A 320 -44.24 -3.32 -26.80
N SER A 321 -44.57 -3.57 -28.06
CA SER A 321 -43.65 -3.41 -29.20
C SER A 321 -43.23 -1.95 -29.38
N ALA A 322 -44.19 -1.01 -29.35
CA ALA A 322 -43.93 0.42 -29.44
C ALA A 322 -43.11 0.94 -28.26
N ARG A 323 -43.40 0.46 -27.03
CA ARG A 323 -42.63 0.80 -25.82
C ARG A 323 -41.19 0.30 -25.89
N LEU A 324 -41.00 -0.94 -26.33
CA LEU A 324 -39.68 -1.53 -26.50
C LEU A 324 -38.87 -0.80 -27.58
N ALA A 325 -39.51 -0.46 -28.71
CA ALA A 325 -38.88 0.34 -29.76
C ALA A 325 -38.50 1.76 -29.29
N ALA A 326 -39.34 2.39 -28.46
CA ALA A 326 -39.02 3.69 -27.87
C ALA A 326 -37.86 3.61 -26.86
N LEU A 327 -37.81 2.54 -26.06
CA LEU A 327 -36.69 2.28 -25.15
C LEU A 327 -35.37 2.09 -25.94
N ASP A 328 -35.38 1.26 -26.99
CA ASP A 328 -34.22 1.04 -27.86
C ASP A 328 -33.75 2.35 -28.50
N LYS A 329 -34.69 3.12 -29.07
CA LYS A 329 -34.38 4.41 -29.68
C LYS A 329 -33.79 5.38 -28.66
N TYR A 330 -34.40 5.49 -27.48
CA TYR A 330 -33.95 6.41 -26.44
C TYR A 330 -32.52 6.08 -25.97
N MET A 331 -32.27 4.80 -25.67
CA MET A 331 -30.96 4.34 -25.19
C MET A 331 -29.90 4.47 -26.28
N PHE A 332 -30.10 3.83 -27.44
CA PHE A 332 -29.00 3.61 -28.39
C PHE A 332 -28.88 4.68 -29.47
N VAL A 333 -29.99 5.36 -29.81
CA VAL A 333 -30.01 6.36 -30.88
C VAL A 333 -29.96 7.77 -30.31
N ASP A 334 -30.83 8.10 -29.36
CA ASP A 334 -30.99 9.47 -28.88
C ASP A 334 -29.94 9.84 -27.82
N ASN A 335 -29.60 8.89 -26.94
CA ASN A 335 -28.61 9.10 -25.89
C ASN A 335 -27.27 8.42 -26.17
N GLY A 336 -27.19 7.47 -27.11
CA GLY A 336 -25.93 6.88 -27.54
C GLY A 336 -25.27 5.97 -26.52
N PHE A 337 -26.05 5.27 -25.69
CA PHE A 337 -25.52 4.23 -24.81
C PHE A 337 -24.85 3.12 -25.64
N HIS A 338 -23.65 2.68 -25.24
CA HIS A 338 -22.94 1.64 -25.97
C HIS A 338 -22.04 0.78 -25.08
N GLY A 339 -21.68 -0.41 -25.58
CA GLY A 339 -20.71 -1.28 -24.95
C GLY A 339 -19.29 -0.70 -24.92
N SER A 340 -18.58 -0.89 -23.80
CA SER A 340 -17.16 -0.54 -23.71
C SER A 340 -16.30 -1.52 -24.49
N ARG A 341 -15.41 -1.05 -25.38
CA ARG A 341 -14.55 -1.94 -26.20
C ARG A 341 -13.05 -1.69 -26.02
N THR A 342 -12.67 -0.45 -25.77
CA THR A 342 -11.25 -0.06 -25.64
C THR A 342 -10.71 -0.27 -24.24
N ASP A 343 -11.52 -0.01 -23.21
CA ASP A 343 -11.13 -0.12 -21.81
C ASP A 343 -12.12 -0.99 -21.03
N TYR A 344 -12.41 -2.17 -21.60
CA TYR A 344 -13.46 -3.08 -21.10
C TYR A 344 -13.32 -3.38 -19.61
N TYR A 345 -12.10 -3.65 -19.15
CA TYR A 345 -11.81 -4.02 -17.76
C TYR A 345 -11.64 -2.82 -16.81
N HIS A 346 -11.97 -1.61 -17.24
CA HIS A 346 -12.00 -0.46 -16.33
C HIS A 346 -13.13 -0.62 -15.31
N ARG A 347 -12.80 -0.46 -14.02
CA ARG A 347 -13.77 -0.60 -12.90
C ARG A 347 -15.03 0.23 -13.07
N ALA A 348 -14.91 1.42 -13.66
CA ALA A 348 -16.04 2.33 -13.90
C ALA A 348 -17.15 1.68 -14.73
N ASN A 349 -16.83 0.77 -15.66
CA ASN A 349 -17.84 0.09 -16.48
C ASN A 349 -18.72 -0.90 -15.68
N SER A 350 -18.30 -1.25 -14.46
CA SER A 350 -19.09 -2.05 -13.50
C SER A 350 -19.93 -1.18 -12.54
N HIS A 351 -19.75 0.15 -12.54
CA HIS A 351 -20.49 1.06 -11.65
C HIS A 351 -21.67 1.67 -12.40
N LEU A 352 -22.90 1.38 -11.96
CA LEU A 352 -24.09 1.85 -12.68
C LEU A 352 -24.18 3.37 -12.78
N SER A 353 -23.71 4.11 -11.77
CA SER A 353 -23.62 5.58 -11.80
C SER A 353 -22.77 6.07 -12.98
N ARG A 354 -21.59 5.47 -13.16
CA ARG A 354 -20.68 5.77 -14.28
C ARG A 354 -21.28 5.36 -15.63
N VAL A 355 -21.97 4.24 -15.71
CA VAL A 355 -22.66 3.84 -16.95
C VAL A 355 -23.74 4.84 -17.34
N ILE A 356 -24.47 5.40 -16.38
CA ILE A 356 -25.49 6.43 -16.63
C ILE A 356 -24.83 7.74 -17.12
N ASP A 357 -23.71 8.14 -16.52
CA ASP A 357 -23.04 9.41 -16.85
C ASP A 357 -22.25 9.34 -18.16
N ASP A 358 -21.42 8.30 -18.30
CA ASP A 358 -20.51 8.10 -19.42
C ASP A 358 -21.23 7.48 -20.63
N ARG A 359 -22.41 6.89 -20.41
CA ARG A 359 -23.21 6.16 -21.41
C ARG A 359 -22.46 4.97 -22.02
N GLU A 360 -21.48 4.46 -21.28
CA GLU A 360 -20.63 3.35 -21.67
C GLU A 360 -20.62 2.33 -20.54
N GLY A 361 -20.71 1.02 -20.86
CA GLY A 361 -20.73 -0.01 -19.83
C GLY A 361 -20.43 -1.42 -20.31
N LEU A 362 -20.46 -2.35 -19.36
CA LEU A 362 -20.36 -3.79 -19.60
C LEU A 362 -21.72 -4.36 -20.04
N PRO A 363 -21.74 -5.59 -20.62
CA PRO A 363 -23.00 -6.23 -21.00
C PRO A 363 -24.01 -6.30 -19.86
N ILE A 364 -23.56 -6.62 -18.65
CA ILE A 364 -24.43 -6.72 -17.47
C ILE A 364 -24.92 -5.35 -16.98
N THR A 365 -24.08 -4.32 -16.96
CA THR A 365 -24.44 -3.01 -16.38
C THR A 365 -25.34 -2.20 -17.31
N LEU A 366 -25.12 -2.27 -18.63
CA LEU A 366 -26.06 -1.73 -19.60
C LEU A 366 -27.42 -2.46 -19.53
N SER A 367 -27.38 -3.79 -19.40
CA SER A 367 -28.60 -4.60 -19.26
C SER A 367 -29.40 -4.26 -18.00
N ILE A 368 -28.73 -3.98 -16.87
CA ILE A 368 -29.40 -3.52 -15.65
C ILE A 368 -30.17 -2.23 -15.90
N LEU A 369 -29.55 -1.21 -16.51
CA LEU A 369 -30.23 0.04 -16.83
C LEU A 369 -31.42 -0.19 -17.78
N TYR A 370 -31.23 -1.03 -18.79
CA TYR A 370 -32.27 -1.38 -19.76
C TYR A 370 -33.47 -2.08 -19.09
N MET A 371 -33.21 -3.04 -18.19
CA MET A 371 -34.24 -3.73 -17.40
C MET A 371 -35.00 -2.73 -16.50
N GLU A 372 -34.29 -1.81 -15.85
CA GLU A 372 -34.89 -0.84 -14.93
C GLU A 372 -35.76 0.20 -15.63
N LEU A 373 -35.36 0.63 -16.82
CA LEU A 373 -36.20 1.48 -17.68
C LEU A 373 -37.39 0.69 -18.24
N GLY A 374 -37.17 -0.53 -18.72
CA GLY A 374 -38.22 -1.41 -19.21
C GLY A 374 -39.31 -1.66 -18.17
N ARG A 375 -38.93 -1.96 -16.93
CA ARG A 375 -39.86 -2.15 -15.82
C ARG A 375 -40.75 -0.92 -15.58
N ARG A 376 -40.17 0.29 -15.65
CA ARG A 376 -40.92 1.56 -15.51
C ARG A 376 -41.86 1.82 -16.68
N LEU A 377 -41.56 1.27 -17.85
CA LEU A 377 -42.41 1.28 -19.04
C LEU A 377 -43.41 0.10 -19.06
N SER A 378 -43.48 -0.69 -17.98
CA SER A 378 -44.29 -1.90 -17.86
C SER A 378 -43.95 -2.99 -18.89
N LEU A 379 -42.68 -3.10 -19.28
CA LEU A 379 -42.13 -4.21 -20.06
C LEU A 379 -41.57 -5.27 -19.12
N ASP A 380 -41.88 -6.54 -19.37
CA ASP A 380 -41.27 -7.66 -18.63
C ASP A 380 -39.95 -8.05 -19.29
N ILE A 381 -38.85 -7.62 -18.67
CA ILE A 381 -37.49 -7.81 -19.18
C ILE A 381 -36.65 -8.46 -18.08
N VAL A 382 -36.15 -9.64 -18.36
CA VAL A 382 -35.35 -10.44 -17.43
C VAL A 382 -33.92 -10.62 -17.92
N GLY A 383 -32.96 -10.67 -16.99
CA GLY A 383 -31.56 -10.87 -17.31
C GLY A 383 -31.23 -12.33 -17.60
N VAL A 384 -30.38 -12.60 -18.59
CA VAL A 384 -29.90 -13.94 -18.95
C VAL A 384 -28.37 -13.92 -19.00
N GLY A 385 -27.74 -14.73 -18.16
CA GLY A 385 -26.29 -14.75 -18.03
C GLY A 385 -25.62 -15.84 -18.83
N LEU A 386 -25.27 -15.52 -20.07
CA LEU A 386 -24.49 -16.40 -20.94
C LEU A 386 -23.04 -16.54 -20.44
N PRO A 387 -22.33 -17.64 -20.74
CA PRO A 387 -20.90 -17.74 -20.48
C PRO A 387 -20.12 -16.63 -21.21
N GLY A 388 -19.40 -15.81 -20.46
CA GLY A 388 -18.60 -14.70 -21.00
C GLY A 388 -19.38 -13.50 -21.53
N HIS A 389 -20.71 -13.48 -21.41
CA HIS A 389 -21.56 -12.37 -21.88
C HIS A 389 -22.81 -12.19 -21.00
N PHE A 390 -23.57 -11.12 -21.22
CA PHE A 390 -24.87 -10.93 -20.55
C PHE A 390 -25.84 -10.29 -21.53
N VAL A 391 -27.06 -10.80 -21.55
CA VAL A 391 -28.14 -10.32 -22.43
C VAL A 391 -29.43 -10.22 -21.62
N VAL A 392 -30.45 -9.62 -22.21
CA VAL A 392 -31.79 -9.61 -21.61
C VAL A 392 -32.75 -10.40 -22.49
N LYS A 393 -33.88 -10.78 -21.90
CA LYS A 393 -35.00 -11.39 -22.59
C LYS A 393 -36.26 -10.59 -22.29
N HIS A 394 -36.94 -10.12 -23.32
CA HIS A 394 -38.26 -9.54 -23.22
C HIS A 394 -39.31 -10.65 -23.33
N ILE A 395 -40.23 -10.70 -22.36
CA ILE A 395 -41.30 -11.69 -22.25
C ILE A 395 -42.64 -10.94 -22.42
N PRO A 396 -43.13 -10.76 -23.66
CA PRO A 396 -44.35 -10.00 -23.87
C PRO A 396 -45.58 -10.75 -23.33
N LYS A 397 -46.64 -10.01 -22.99
CA LYS A 397 -47.93 -10.64 -22.63
C LYS A 397 -48.53 -11.44 -23.78
N ASP A 398 -48.39 -10.90 -25.00
CA ASP A 398 -48.85 -11.48 -26.25
C ASP A 398 -47.69 -11.48 -27.25
N GLY A 399 -47.28 -12.67 -27.73
CA GLY A 399 -46.21 -12.82 -28.72
C GLY A 399 -45.14 -13.83 -28.32
N GLU A 400 -44.03 -13.85 -29.06
CA GLU A 400 -42.87 -14.70 -28.77
C GLU A 400 -41.82 -13.97 -27.91
N GLU A 401 -41.14 -14.72 -27.04
CA GLU A 401 -40.01 -14.21 -26.28
C GLU A 401 -38.88 -13.74 -27.19
N GLN A 402 -38.24 -12.62 -26.83
CA GLN A 402 -37.17 -12.03 -27.62
C GLN A 402 -35.92 -11.84 -26.78
N MET A 403 -34.80 -12.45 -27.19
CA MET A 403 -33.50 -12.18 -26.59
C MET A 403 -32.89 -10.92 -27.22
N ILE A 404 -32.29 -10.08 -26.40
CA ILE A 404 -31.80 -8.76 -26.79
C ILE A 404 -30.39 -8.57 -26.22
N ASP A 405 -29.44 -8.30 -27.11
CA ASP A 405 -28.10 -7.89 -26.72
C ASP A 405 -28.02 -6.37 -26.54
N VAL A 406 -28.10 -5.94 -25.30
CA VAL A 406 -28.03 -4.52 -24.91
C VAL A 406 -26.63 -3.94 -25.17
N PHE A 407 -25.58 -4.75 -25.06
CA PHE A 407 -24.20 -4.33 -25.31
C PHE A 407 -23.97 -4.00 -26.79
N GLU A 408 -24.60 -4.76 -27.68
CA GLU A 408 -24.57 -4.57 -29.13
C GLU A 408 -25.74 -3.70 -29.64
N GLY A 409 -26.18 -2.72 -28.84
CA GLY A 409 -27.15 -1.71 -29.29
C GLY A 409 -28.59 -2.22 -29.45
N GLY A 410 -28.99 -3.21 -28.67
CA GLY A 410 -30.34 -3.77 -28.70
C GLY A 410 -30.57 -4.80 -29.80
N VAL A 411 -29.52 -5.41 -30.36
CA VAL A 411 -29.66 -6.43 -31.40
C VAL A 411 -30.48 -7.61 -30.89
N ARG A 412 -31.51 -8.00 -31.63
CA ARG A 412 -32.31 -9.20 -31.34
C ARG A 412 -31.52 -10.45 -31.70
N LEU A 413 -31.48 -11.41 -30.79
CA LEU A 413 -30.74 -12.66 -30.96
C LEU A 413 -31.70 -13.84 -31.06
N SER A 414 -31.46 -14.71 -32.05
CA SER A 414 -31.99 -16.07 -32.02
C SER A 414 -31.20 -16.93 -31.03
N ARG A 415 -31.73 -18.12 -30.71
CA ARG A 415 -31.00 -19.11 -29.90
C ARG A 415 -29.67 -19.51 -30.57
N ASP A 416 -29.65 -19.63 -31.89
CA ASP A 416 -28.45 -20.01 -32.64
C ASP A 416 -27.40 -18.90 -32.64
N ASP A 417 -27.82 -17.63 -32.65
CA ASP A 417 -26.90 -16.48 -32.49
C ASP A 417 -26.26 -16.48 -31.09
N ALA A 418 -27.06 -16.72 -30.06
CA ALA A 418 -26.57 -16.82 -28.68
C ALA A 418 -25.59 -18.00 -28.51
N ALA A 419 -25.92 -19.17 -29.06
CA ALA A 419 -25.06 -20.34 -29.03
C ALA A 419 -23.73 -20.09 -29.76
N SER A 420 -23.79 -19.46 -30.94
CA SER A 420 -22.61 -19.10 -31.71
C SER A 420 -21.67 -18.15 -30.97
N ARG A 421 -22.23 -17.16 -30.26
CA ARG A 421 -21.46 -16.22 -29.42
C ARG A 421 -20.80 -16.92 -28.23
N VAL A 422 -21.53 -17.76 -27.51
CA VAL A 422 -20.99 -18.50 -26.36
C VAL A 422 -19.84 -19.41 -26.79
N LYS A 423 -20.00 -20.11 -27.92
CA LYS A 423 -18.96 -20.95 -28.50
C LYS A 423 -17.73 -20.13 -28.90
N ALA A 424 -17.92 -18.94 -29.48
CA ALA A 424 -16.81 -18.08 -29.86
C ALA A 424 -16.00 -17.54 -28.66
N ILE A 425 -16.65 -17.34 -27.51
CA ILE A 425 -16.00 -16.77 -26.30
C ILE A 425 -15.38 -17.87 -25.43
N THR A 426 -16.07 -19.00 -25.26
CA THR A 426 -15.72 -20.00 -24.24
C THR A 426 -15.35 -21.37 -24.81
N ASP A 427 -15.48 -21.58 -26.12
CA ASP A 427 -15.34 -22.89 -26.79
C ASP A 427 -16.30 -23.97 -26.27
N ALA A 428 -17.34 -23.57 -25.53
CA ALA A 428 -18.36 -24.46 -24.97
C ALA A 428 -19.71 -24.30 -25.70
N GLU A 429 -20.51 -25.38 -25.70
CA GLU A 429 -21.88 -25.36 -26.22
C GLU A 429 -22.84 -24.72 -25.21
N LEU A 430 -23.79 -23.93 -25.71
CA LEU A 430 -24.83 -23.30 -24.91
C LEU A 430 -25.84 -24.34 -24.41
N SER A 431 -26.08 -24.38 -23.10
CA SER A 431 -27.09 -25.25 -22.49
C SER A 431 -28.42 -24.52 -22.25
N GLU A 432 -29.51 -25.27 -22.20
CA GLU A 432 -30.84 -24.72 -21.88
C GLU A 432 -30.92 -24.11 -20.46
N GLU A 433 -30.08 -24.59 -19.55
CA GLU A 433 -29.99 -24.02 -18.20
C GLU A 433 -29.40 -22.61 -18.20
N GLN A 434 -28.44 -22.34 -19.10
CA GLN A 434 -27.82 -21.02 -19.26
C GLN A 434 -28.75 -19.99 -19.90
N LEU A 435 -29.87 -20.42 -20.49
CA LEU A 435 -30.91 -19.56 -21.05
C LEU A 435 -31.97 -19.13 -20.02
N ARG A 436 -31.92 -19.68 -18.79
CA ARG A 436 -32.87 -19.34 -17.74
C ARG A 436 -32.62 -17.91 -17.22
N PRO A 437 -33.69 -17.20 -16.85
CA PRO A 437 -33.57 -15.92 -16.16
C PRO A 437 -32.70 -16.01 -14.90
N ILE A 438 -31.90 -14.98 -14.68
CA ILE A 438 -31.09 -14.82 -13.47
C ILE A 438 -31.83 -13.89 -12.52
N GLY A 439 -32.00 -14.33 -11.28
CA GLY A 439 -32.61 -13.54 -10.22
C GLY A 439 -31.82 -12.28 -9.88
N ARG A 440 -32.51 -11.24 -9.42
CA ARG A 440 -31.90 -9.92 -9.15
C ARG A 440 -30.70 -9.98 -8.19
N PRO A 441 -30.74 -10.72 -7.06
CA PRO A 441 -29.58 -10.83 -6.17
C PRO A 441 -28.36 -11.47 -6.86
N GLN A 442 -28.58 -12.44 -7.75
CA GLN A 442 -27.51 -13.06 -8.52
C GLN A 442 -26.92 -12.11 -9.57
N ILE A 443 -27.72 -11.20 -10.14
CA ILE A 443 -27.20 -10.12 -11.00
C ILE A 443 -26.27 -9.21 -10.20
N VAL A 444 -26.67 -8.76 -9.00
CA VAL A 444 -25.83 -7.94 -8.10
C VAL A 444 -24.52 -8.66 -7.77
N ARG A 445 -24.58 -9.94 -7.40
CA ARG A 445 -23.39 -10.75 -7.14
C ARG A 445 -22.48 -10.84 -8.36
N ARG A 446 -23.02 -10.97 -9.58
CA ARG A 446 -22.22 -10.97 -10.81
C ARG A 446 -21.49 -9.64 -11.04
N VAL A 447 -22.12 -8.50 -10.74
CA VAL A 447 -21.45 -7.19 -10.80
C VAL A 447 -20.28 -7.14 -9.80
N LEU A 448 -20.49 -7.59 -8.55
CA LEU A 448 -19.42 -7.69 -7.55
C LEU A 448 -18.29 -8.65 -7.98
N ARG A 449 -18.62 -9.75 -8.67
CA ARG A 449 -17.61 -10.68 -9.23
C ARG A 449 -16.78 -10.06 -10.33
N ASN A 450 -17.37 -9.21 -11.18
CA ASN A 450 -16.61 -8.45 -12.18
C ASN A 450 -15.59 -7.53 -11.50
N LEU A 451 -16.02 -6.78 -10.48
CA LEU A 451 -15.14 -5.92 -9.69
C LEU A 451 -14.04 -6.71 -8.97
N LEU A 452 -14.37 -7.86 -8.39
CA LEU A 452 -13.41 -8.75 -7.76
C LEU A 452 -12.36 -9.26 -8.78
N GLY A 453 -12.78 -9.63 -10.00
CA GLY A 453 -11.87 -10.04 -11.06
C GLY A 453 -10.89 -8.93 -11.46
N ILE A 454 -11.39 -7.71 -11.65
CA ILE A 454 -10.55 -6.53 -11.94
C ILE A 454 -9.56 -6.26 -10.81
N ALA A 455 -10.01 -6.35 -9.55
CA ALA A 455 -9.16 -6.17 -8.37
C ALA A 455 -8.09 -7.27 -8.25
N GLN A 456 -8.41 -8.51 -8.63
CA GLN A 456 -7.45 -9.62 -8.66
C GLN A 456 -6.36 -9.42 -9.73
N GLU A 457 -6.75 -9.00 -10.94
CA GLU A 457 -5.81 -8.74 -12.03
C GLU A 457 -4.85 -7.58 -11.71
N SER A 458 -5.38 -6.51 -11.13
CA SER A 458 -4.61 -5.34 -10.69
C SER A 458 -3.86 -5.55 -9.36
N LYS A 459 -4.12 -6.66 -8.66
CA LYS A 459 -3.60 -6.97 -7.32
C LYS A 459 -3.95 -5.93 -6.25
N ASP A 460 -5.06 -5.22 -6.42
CA ASP A 460 -5.58 -4.27 -5.44
C ASP A 460 -6.32 -5.02 -4.31
N ARG A 461 -5.63 -5.21 -3.19
CA ARG A 461 -6.16 -5.97 -2.05
C ARG A 461 -7.30 -5.26 -1.32
N GLU A 462 -7.29 -3.93 -1.28
CA GLU A 462 -8.39 -3.17 -0.65
C GLU A 462 -9.65 -3.26 -1.51
N ALA A 463 -9.54 -3.20 -2.84
CA ALA A 463 -10.69 -3.41 -3.73
C ALA A 463 -11.22 -4.85 -3.66
N MET A 464 -10.33 -5.85 -3.54
CA MET A 464 -10.73 -7.23 -3.29
C MET A 464 -11.50 -7.36 -1.96
N LEU A 465 -11.01 -6.72 -0.89
CA LEU A 465 -11.64 -6.72 0.43
C LEU A 465 -13.08 -6.20 0.33
N ARG A 466 -13.29 -5.02 -0.26
CA ARG A 466 -14.63 -4.42 -0.42
C ARG A 466 -15.60 -5.32 -1.16
N SER A 467 -15.16 -5.89 -2.29
CA SER A 467 -15.99 -6.79 -3.09
C SER A 467 -16.36 -8.08 -2.36
N LEU A 468 -15.40 -8.66 -1.61
CA LEU A 468 -15.62 -9.90 -0.86
C LEU A 468 -16.48 -9.70 0.38
N GLU A 469 -16.34 -8.58 1.11
CA GLU A 469 -17.21 -8.26 2.23
C GLU A 469 -18.67 -8.12 1.78
N ALA A 470 -18.91 -7.43 0.66
CA ALA A 470 -20.25 -7.34 0.07
C ALA A 470 -20.78 -8.70 -0.39
N LEU A 471 -19.95 -9.54 -1.04
CA LEU A 471 -20.35 -10.89 -1.47
C LEU A 471 -20.72 -11.79 -0.28
N VAL A 472 -19.91 -11.80 0.77
CA VAL A 472 -20.16 -12.59 2.00
C VAL A 472 -21.35 -12.02 2.78
N ALA A 473 -21.58 -10.72 2.76
CA ALA A 473 -22.78 -10.14 3.37
C ALA A 473 -24.06 -10.59 2.66
N ILE A 474 -24.04 -10.67 1.31
CA ILE A 474 -25.17 -11.15 0.50
C ILE A 474 -25.37 -12.66 0.65
N GLU A 475 -24.30 -13.46 0.66
CA GLU A 475 -24.34 -14.91 0.79
C GLU A 475 -23.45 -15.39 1.96
N PRO A 476 -23.93 -15.30 3.22
CA PRO A 476 -23.12 -15.57 4.40
C PRO A 476 -22.64 -17.02 4.55
N ASN A 477 -23.13 -17.95 3.75
CA ASN A 477 -22.74 -19.36 3.82
C ASN A 477 -21.81 -19.78 2.66
N ASP A 478 -21.40 -18.85 1.79
CA ASP A 478 -20.45 -19.13 0.71
C ASP A 478 -19.04 -19.36 1.28
N ALA A 479 -18.68 -20.64 1.46
CA ALA A 479 -17.40 -21.04 2.01
C ALA A 479 -16.21 -20.64 1.13
N ALA A 480 -16.38 -20.50 -0.19
CA ALA A 480 -15.28 -20.09 -1.06
C ALA A 480 -14.95 -18.60 -0.84
N ASP A 481 -15.98 -17.76 -0.79
CA ASP A 481 -15.82 -16.32 -0.59
C ASP A 481 -15.28 -15.99 0.80
N ARG A 482 -15.78 -16.65 1.84
CA ARG A 482 -15.25 -16.50 3.20
C ARG A 482 -13.78 -16.89 3.31
N GLY A 483 -13.38 -17.97 2.65
CA GLY A 483 -12.01 -18.44 2.67
C GLY A 483 -11.06 -17.41 2.03
N LEU A 484 -11.46 -16.86 0.88
CA LEU A 484 -10.71 -15.80 0.21
C LEU A 484 -10.72 -14.50 1.02
N LEU A 485 -11.85 -14.13 1.63
CA LEU A 485 -11.97 -12.97 2.51
C LEU A 485 -11.02 -13.06 3.71
N ALA A 486 -10.92 -14.23 4.34
CA ALA A 486 -9.98 -14.47 5.44
C ALA A 486 -8.52 -14.18 5.01
N VAL A 487 -8.13 -14.66 3.83
CA VAL A 487 -6.79 -14.41 3.27
C VAL A 487 -6.56 -12.92 3.01
N VAL A 488 -7.52 -12.25 2.34
CA VAL A 488 -7.40 -10.82 2.02
C VAL A 488 -7.38 -9.95 3.27
N LYS A 489 -8.21 -10.24 4.28
CA LYS A 489 -8.17 -9.55 5.59
C LYS A 489 -6.80 -9.70 6.26
N PHE A 490 -6.18 -10.88 6.19
CA PHE A 490 -4.84 -11.08 6.74
C PHE A 490 -3.78 -10.31 5.95
N GLU A 491 -3.81 -10.39 4.61
CA GLU A 491 -2.86 -9.69 3.74
C GLU A 491 -2.95 -8.16 3.84
N THR A 492 -4.11 -7.64 4.24
CA THR A 492 -4.34 -6.20 4.42
C THR A 492 -4.27 -5.75 5.88
N GLY A 493 -3.70 -6.58 6.77
CA GLY A 493 -3.40 -6.20 8.16
C GLY A 493 -4.55 -6.37 9.17
N ARG A 494 -5.77 -6.71 8.74
CA ARG A 494 -6.92 -7.01 9.62
C ARG A 494 -6.86 -8.43 10.20
N ARG A 495 -5.80 -8.71 10.96
CA ARG A 495 -5.48 -10.06 11.49
C ARG A 495 -6.62 -10.67 12.29
N ASP A 496 -7.17 -9.94 13.25
CA ASP A 496 -8.22 -10.49 14.13
C ASP A 496 -9.51 -10.75 13.36
N ALA A 497 -9.85 -9.89 12.39
CA ALA A 497 -10.99 -10.12 11.51
C ALA A 497 -10.76 -11.32 10.57
N ALA A 498 -9.54 -11.54 10.09
CA ALA A 498 -9.18 -12.74 9.32
C ALA A 498 -9.34 -14.03 10.14
N ILE A 499 -8.94 -14.00 11.41
CA ILE A 499 -9.10 -15.14 12.32
C ILE A 499 -10.58 -15.41 12.57
N ALA A 500 -11.40 -14.37 12.74
CA ALA A 500 -12.85 -14.52 12.91
C ALA A 500 -13.52 -15.19 11.69
N GLU A 501 -13.08 -14.89 10.46
CA GLU A 501 -13.56 -15.62 9.28
C GLU A 501 -13.18 -17.10 9.32
N LEU A 502 -11.98 -17.45 9.81
CA LEU A 502 -11.56 -18.84 9.97
C LEU A 502 -12.27 -19.56 11.12
N ASP A 503 -12.58 -18.86 12.21
CA ASP A 503 -13.38 -19.40 13.32
C ASP A 503 -14.77 -19.85 12.83
N TRP A 504 -15.38 -19.09 11.91
CA TRP A 504 -16.65 -19.50 11.29
C TRP A 504 -16.57 -20.89 10.64
N PHE A 505 -15.47 -21.22 9.94
CA PHE A 505 -15.29 -22.56 9.37
C PHE A 505 -15.19 -23.64 10.44
N LEU A 506 -14.47 -23.37 11.54
CA LEU A 506 -14.32 -24.32 12.64
C LEU A 506 -15.64 -24.63 13.33
N GLU A 507 -16.52 -23.63 13.43
CA GLU A 507 -17.87 -23.75 13.98
C GLU A 507 -18.84 -24.46 13.04
N HIS A 508 -18.87 -24.09 11.75
CA HIS A 508 -19.90 -24.54 10.80
C HIS A 508 -19.52 -25.79 10.00
N ARG A 509 -18.22 -26.06 9.84
CA ARG A 509 -17.67 -27.22 9.11
C ARG A 509 -18.35 -27.46 7.76
N PRO A 510 -18.30 -26.48 6.83
CA PRO A 510 -18.95 -26.61 5.53
C PRO A 510 -18.42 -27.84 4.75
N PRO A 511 -19.30 -28.53 4.01
CA PRO A 511 -18.92 -29.75 3.30
C PRO A 511 -17.86 -29.48 2.23
N GLY A 512 -16.90 -30.40 2.08
CA GLY A 512 -15.84 -30.30 1.07
C GLY A 512 -14.65 -29.42 1.46
N ILE A 513 -14.66 -28.81 2.65
CA ILE A 513 -13.53 -28.04 3.17
C ILE A 513 -12.66 -28.92 4.07
N ASP A 514 -11.35 -28.87 3.83
CA ASP A 514 -10.35 -29.53 4.68
C ASP A 514 -10.12 -28.69 5.95
N MET A 515 -10.60 -29.20 7.09
CA MET A 515 -10.52 -28.51 8.36
C MET A 515 -9.10 -28.44 8.93
N ASP A 516 -8.19 -29.34 8.53
CA ASP A 516 -6.79 -29.29 8.96
C ASP A 516 -6.06 -28.12 8.28
N VAL A 517 -6.42 -27.82 7.02
CA VAL A 517 -5.95 -26.62 6.31
C VAL A 517 -6.42 -25.35 7.00
N ILE A 518 -7.70 -25.28 7.40
CA ILE A 518 -8.25 -24.12 8.14
C ILE A 518 -7.51 -23.90 9.47
N LEU A 519 -7.31 -24.96 10.26
CA LEU A 519 -6.57 -24.89 11.52
C LEU A 519 -5.12 -24.42 11.33
N SER A 520 -4.44 -24.94 10.31
CA SER A 520 -3.08 -24.53 9.95
C SER A 520 -3.01 -23.06 9.55
N LEU A 521 -3.95 -22.58 8.71
CA LEU A 521 -4.06 -21.17 8.34
C LEU A 521 -4.31 -20.29 9.56
N GLN A 522 -5.19 -20.69 10.46
CA GLN A 522 -5.48 -19.93 11.67
C GLN A 522 -4.25 -19.80 12.58
N GLN A 523 -3.52 -20.91 12.81
CA GLN A 523 -2.29 -20.88 13.59
C GLN A 523 -1.22 -19.99 12.95
N ARG A 524 -1.11 -20.04 11.62
CA ARG A 524 -0.23 -19.14 10.86
C ARG A 524 -0.64 -17.69 11.05
N PHE A 525 -1.93 -17.35 10.93
CA PHE A 525 -2.40 -15.97 11.08
C PHE A 525 -2.20 -15.42 12.50
N ARG A 526 -2.25 -16.28 13.53
CA ARG A 526 -1.96 -15.91 14.93
C ARG A 526 -0.48 -15.62 15.18
N THR A 527 0.43 -16.23 14.44
CA THR A 527 1.89 -16.16 14.71
C THR A 527 2.65 -15.31 13.70
N ALA A 528 2.16 -15.20 12.47
CA ALA A 528 2.79 -14.43 11.41
C ALA A 528 2.44 -12.94 11.51
N THR A 529 3.39 -12.10 11.10
CA THR A 529 3.12 -10.68 10.84
C THR A 529 2.51 -10.57 9.43
N PRO A 530 1.41 -9.82 9.24
CA PRO A 530 0.90 -9.49 7.92
C PRO A 530 2.00 -8.93 7.00
N PRO A 531 1.96 -9.20 5.69
CA PRO A 531 2.84 -8.51 4.76
C PRO A 531 2.65 -6.99 4.89
N GLN A 532 3.76 -6.25 4.95
CA GLN A 532 3.77 -4.78 5.02
C GLN A 532 3.43 -4.14 3.69
#